data_AF-A0A6P4AQN2-F1
#
_entry.id   AF-A0A6P4AQN2-F1
#
_cell.length_a   1.000
_cell.length_b   1.000
_cell.length_c   1.000
_cell.angle_alpha   90.00
_cell.angle_beta   90.00
_cell.angle_gamma   90.00
#
_symmetry.space_group_name_H-M   'P 1'
#
loop_
_entity.id
_entity.type
_entity.pdbx_description
1 polymer ?
#
loop_
_entity_poly.entity_id
_entity_poly.type
_entity_poly.pdbx_seq_one_letter_code
_entity_poly.pdbx_strand_id
1 'polypeptide(L)'
;MSLGPQAPVVEMDSLFVSKLNASKTKLAANWDIMVTIWNPSLISKIYFNRVEGLISYKDTALSTNSMEPFTLGLKEQRAIRMRFSTTGFEGDQPVVKGRVSQMIRKDYEGGLTVRFNMQIMVWATYKNGWWGTQRVMMNPTCNDMRVRFLPGGIGFGRWLGENPMTCSVPLLIL
;
A
#
# COMPACT_ATOMS: atom_id res chain seq x y z
N MET A 1 22.36 -18.65 10.77
CA MET A 1 21.32 -18.82 9.74
C MET A 1 19.97 -18.91 10.44
N SER A 2 19.02 -18.03 10.14
CA SER A 2 17.68 -18.10 10.71
C SER A 2 16.90 -19.24 10.05
N LEU A 3 16.40 -20.18 10.85
CA LEU A 3 15.53 -21.29 10.42
C LEU A 3 14.05 -20.86 10.24
N GLY A 4 13.72 -19.61 10.58
CA GLY A 4 12.35 -19.09 10.56
C GLY A 4 11.94 -18.45 9.23
N PRO A 5 10.64 -18.15 9.05
CA PRO A 5 10.16 -17.44 7.87
C PRO A 5 10.86 -16.08 7.73
N GLN A 6 11.55 -15.88 6.62
CA GLN A 6 12.16 -14.60 6.27
C GLN A 6 11.12 -13.72 5.57
N ALA A 7 10.88 -12.52 6.10
CA ALA A 7 9.97 -11.55 5.48
C ALA A 7 10.41 -11.24 4.02
N PRO A 8 9.47 -11.06 3.09
CA PRO A 8 9.79 -10.58 1.76
C PRO A 8 10.30 -9.13 1.85
N VAL A 9 11.08 -8.72 0.86
CA VAL A 9 11.36 -7.31 0.63
C VAL A 9 10.22 -6.74 -0.18
N VAL A 10 9.71 -5.57 0.23
CA VAL A 10 8.60 -4.88 -0.43
C VAL A 10 9.07 -3.48 -0.78
N GLU A 11 8.98 -3.12 -2.04
CA GLU A 11 9.38 -1.82 -2.56
C GLU A 11 8.24 -1.19 -3.33
N MET A 12 7.87 0.03 -2.98
CA MET A 12 6.95 0.82 -3.79
C MET A 12 7.73 1.49 -4.92
N ASP A 13 7.46 1.07 -6.15
CA ASP A 13 8.13 1.56 -7.35
C ASP A 13 7.56 2.89 -7.81
N SER A 14 6.23 3.05 -7.72
CA SER A 14 5.57 4.30 -8.11
C SER A 14 4.19 4.43 -7.49
N LEU A 15 3.74 5.68 -7.37
CA LEU A 15 2.38 6.04 -6.97
C LEU A 15 1.91 7.21 -7.83
N PHE A 16 0.74 7.02 -8.45
CA PHE A 16 0.00 8.04 -9.17
C PHE A 16 -1.36 8.28 -8.51
N VAL A 17 -1.71 9.54 -8.34
CA VAL A 17 -3.03 9.97 -7.86
C VAL A 17 -3.72 10.71 -8.99
N SER A 18 -4.99 10.42 -9.22
CA SER A 18 -5.82 11.13 -10.19
C SER A 18 -7.16 11.50 -9.60
N LYS A 19 -7.79 12.52 -10.20
CA LYS A 19 -9.11 13.02 -9.80
C LYS A 19 -9.19 13.38 -8.31
N LEU A 20 -8.10 13.84 -7.71
CA LEU A 20 -8.14 14.34 -6.33
C LEU A 20 -9.09 15.54 -6.28
N ASN A 21 -10.19 15.37 -5.56
CA ASN A 21 -11.17 16.40 -5.25
C ASN A 21 -11.45 16.37 -3.75
N ALA A 22 -10.99 17.38 -3.04
CA ALA A 22 -11.18 17.53 -1.61
C ALA A 22 -12.06 18.76 -1.33
N SER A 23 -13.23 18.52 -0.74
CA SER A 23 -14.21 19.54 -0.35
C SER A 23 -14.43 19.54 1.16
N LYS A 24 -15.35 20.38 1.66
CA LYS A 24 -15.67 20.41 3.09
C LYS A 24 -16.28 19.12 3.61
N THR A 25 -16.95 18.36 2.75
CA THR A 25 -17.79 17.21 3.13
C THR A 25 -17.41 15.91 2.42
N LYS A 26 -16.63 15.97 1.34
CA LYS A 26 -16.27 14.81 0.53
C LYS A 26 -14.82 14.85 0.09
N LEU A 27 -14.20 13.68 0.07
CA LEU A 27 -12.94 13.40 -0.61
C LEU A 27 -13.23 12.41 -1.74
N ALA A 28 -12.72 12.68 -2.93
CA ALA A 28 -12.64 11.72 -4.01
C ALA A 28 -11.23 11.68 -4.59
N ALA A 29 -10.74 10.49 -4.93
CA ALA A 29 -9.44 10.29 -5.58
C ALA A 29 -9.32 8.83 -6.05
N ASN A 30 -8.44 8.61 -7.03
CA ASN A 30 -7.96 7.28 -7.38
C ASN A 30 -6.46 7.20 -7.15
N TRP A 31 -5.99 6.08 -6.62
CA TRP A 31 -4.57 5.79 -6.45
C TRP A 31 -4.21 4.57 -7.30
N ASP A 32 -3.10 4.67 -8.02
CA ASP A 32 -2.52 3.59 -8.80
C ASP A 32 -1.07 3.42 -8.36
N ILE A 33 -0.78 2.29 -7.72
CA ILE A 33 0.49 2.02 -7.04
C ILE A 33 1.11 0.78 -7.65
N MET A 34 2.38 0.89 -8.01
CA MET A 34 3.21 -0.26 -8.39
C MET A 34 4.10 -0.63 -7.22
N VAL A 35 4.09 -1.90 -6.85
CA VAL A 35 4.89 -2.46 -5.76
C VAL A 35 5.61 -3.71 -6.24
N THR A 36 6.91 -3.79 -6.00
CA THR A 36 7.69 -5.01 -6.22
C THR A 36 7.87 -5.75 -4.91
N ILE A 37 7.56 -7.04 -4.92
CA ILE A 37 7.70 -7.94 -3.77
C ILE A 37 8.70 -9.02 -4.13
N TRP A 38 9.75 -9.16 -3.33
CA TRP A 38 10.80 -10.15 -3.52
C TRP A 38 10.85 -11.13 -2.36
N ASN A 39 10.84 -12.43 -2.66
CA ASN A 39 11.12 -13.47 -1.69
C ASN A 39 12.63 -13.73 -1.61
N PRO A 40 13.34 -13.29 -0.57
CA PRO A 40 14.77 -13.55 -0.44
C PRO A 40 15.09 -15.01 -0.05
N SER A 41 14.10 -15.84 0.26
CA SER A 41 14.33 -17.20 0.75
C SER A 41 14.89 -18.12 -0.33
N LEU A 42 15.84 -18.96 0.08
CA LEU A 42 16.39 -20.07 -0.72
C LEU A 42 15.65 -21.40 -0.49
N ILE A 43 14.78 -21.47 0.52
CA ILE A 43 14.23 -22.75 1.00
C ILE A 43 12.70 -22.74 1.14
N SER A 44 12.08 -21.57 1.23
CA SER A 44 10.64 -21.44 1.48
C SER A 44 9.96 -20.65 0.38
N LYS A 45 8.88 -21.22 -0.18
CA LYS A 45 7.91 -20.49 -1.03
C LYS A 45 6.91 -19.77 -0.14
N ILE A 46 6.42 -18.62 -0.58
CA ILE A 46 5.43 -17.82 0.15
C ILE A 46 4.11 -17.85 -0.61
N TYR A 47 3.06 -18.32 0.05
CA TYR A 47 1.69 -18.29 -0.45
C TYR A 47 0.98 -17.13 0.22
N PHE A 48 0.67 -16.08 -0.53
CA PHE A 48 -0.09 -14.92 -0.11
C PHE A 48 -1.56 -15.28 -0.20
N ASN A 49 -2.14 -15.74 0.91
CA ASN A 49 -3.48 -16.32 0.95
C ASN A 49 -4.59 -15.26 0.95
N ARG A 50 -4.31 -14.09 1.55
CA ARG A 50 -5.19 -12.91 1.56
C ARG A 50 -4.31 -11.67 1.62
N VAL A 51 -4.62 -10.68 0.80
CA VAL A 51 -3.87 -9.42 0.70
C VAL A 51 -4.85 -8.26 0.65
N GLU A 52 -4.74 -7.37 1.62
CA GLU A 52 -5.60 -6.19 1.76
C GLU A 52 -4.75 -4.94 1.89
N GLY A 53 -4.93 -4.01 0.96
CA GLY A 53 -4.29 -2.70 1.00
C GLY A 53 -5.18 -1.65 1.66
N LEU A 54 -4.53 -0.68 2.28
CA LEU A 54 -5.13 0.51 2.85
C LEU A 54 -4.29 1.73 2.49
N ILE A 55 -4.94 2.77 1.97
CA ILE A 55 -4.36 4.11 1.84
C ILE A 55 -4.87 4.97 2.97
N SER A 56 -3.97 5.71 3.62
CA SER A 56 -4.32 6.63 4.70
C SER A 56 -3.69 8.01 4.51
N TYR A 57 -4.32 9.01 5.14
CA TYR A 57 -3.73 10.31 5.40
C TYR A 57 -3.58 10.46 6.91
N LYS A 58 -2.33 10.64 7.36
CA LYS A 58 -1.98 10.46 8.79
C LYS A 58 -2.48 9.06 9.22
N ASP A 59 -3.24 8.98 10.30
CA ASP A 59 -3.80 7.74 10.83
C ASP A 59 -5.24 7.47 10.35
N THR A 60 -5.75 8.26 9.40
CA THR A 60 -7.12 8.08 8.88
C THR A 60 -7.12 7.32 7.56
N ALA A 61 -7.80 6.18 7.57
CA ALA A 61 -8.10 5.39 6.38
C ALA A 61 -8.90 6.20 5.34
N LEU A 62 -8.44 6.16 4.08
CA LEU A 62 -9.08 6.83 2.95
C LEU A 62 -9.71 5.84 1.97
N SER A 63 -8.99 4.76 1.66
CA SER A 63 -9.45 3.75 0.72
C SER A 63 -8.85 2.39 1.02
N THR A 64 -9.60 1.34 0.79
CA THR A 64 -9.17 -0.05 0.91
C THR A 64 -9.35 -0.80 -0.41
N ASN A 65 -8.53 -1.82 -0.63
CA ASN A 65 -8.68 -2.72 -1.77
C ASN A 65 -8.10 -4.10 -1.43
N SER A 66 -8.76 -5.16 -1.89
CA SER A 66 -8.26 -6.53 -1.77
C SER A 66 -7.66 -7.00 -3.09
N MET A 67 -6.63 -7.82 -3.01
CA MET A 67 -6.02 -8.46 -4.18
C MET A 67 -6.27 -9.97 -4.17
N GLU A 68 -6.27 -10.53 -5.38
CA GLU A 68 -6.29 -11.98 -5.56
C GLU A 68 -5.05 -12.64 -4.92
N PRO A 69 -5.22 -13.82 -4.31
CA PRO A 69 -4.12 -14.60 -3.77
C PRO A 69 -3.04 -14.88 -4.81
N PHE A 70 -1.78 -14.95 -4.38
CA PHE A 70 -0.67 -15.31 -5.25
C PHE A 70 0.45 -16.04 -4.53
N THR A 71 1.43 -16.54 -5.28
CA THR A 71 2.60 -17.24 -4.73
C THR A 71 3.87 -16.57 -5.21
N LEU A 72 4.89 -16.56 -4.34
CA LEU A 72 6.28 -16.31 -4.70
C LEU A 72 7.10 -17.58 -4.43
N GLY A 73 7.72 -18.07 -5.48
CA GLY A 73 8.73 -19.12 -5.45
C GLY A 73 10.02 -18.68 -4.76
N LEU A 74 11.02 -19.55 -4.79
CA LEU A 74 12.33 -19.28 -4.19
C LEU A 74 13.03 -18.19 -4.99
N LYS A 75 13.60 -17.18 -4.30
CA LYS A 75 14.27 -16.04 -4.93
C LYS A 75 13.43 -15.28 -5.97
N GLU A 76 12.12 -15.52 -6.00
CA GLU A 76 11.23 -14.92 -6.98
C GLU A 76 10.88 -13.48 -6.59
N GLN A 77 10.80 -12.62 -7.59
CA GLN A 77 10.26 -11.27 -7.46
C GLN A 77 9.02 -11.12 -8.33
N ARG A 78 8.06 -10.31 -7.88
CA ARG A 78 6.85 -9.99 -8.63
C ARG A 78 6.49 -8.53 -8.43
N ALA A 79 6.28 -7.83 -9.54
CA ALA A 79 5.61 -6.54 -9.54
C ALA A 79 4.09 -6.74 -9.47
N ILE A 80 3.44 -6.00 -8.60
CA ILE A 80 1.99 -5.96 -8.43
C ILE A 80 1.48 -4.53 -8.57
N ARG A 81 0.30 -4.39 -9.18
CA ARG A 81 -0.38 -3.12 -9.33
C ARG A 81 -1.61 -3.08 -8.42
N MET A 82 -1.61 -2.17 -7.46
CA MET A 82 -2.72 -1.95 -6.54
C MET A 82 -3.49 -0.69 -6.95
N ARG A 83 -4.82 -0.80 -7.04
CA ARG A 83 -5.69 0.32 -7.41
C ARG A 83 -6.72 0.56 -6.32
N PHE A 84 -6.75 1.79 -5.84
CA PHE A 84 -7.66 2.25 -4.80
C PHE A 84 -8.54 3.37 -5.34
N SER A 85 -9.75 3.49 -4.80
CA SER A 85 -10.67 4.56 -5.15
C SER A 85 -11.50 4.98 -3.96
N THR A 86 -11.53 6.28 -3.70
CA THR A 86 -12.45 6.91 -2.76
C THR A 86 -13.38 7.73 -3.62
N THR A 87 -14.67 7.43 -3.55
CA THR A 87 -15.70 8.07 -4.38
C THR A 87 -16.47 9.15 -3.63
N GLY A 88 -16.21 9.31 -2.32
CA GLY A 88 -16.99 10.16 -1.44
C GLY A 88 -18.36 9.56 -1.05
N PHE A 89 -18.52 8.25 -1.24
CA PHE A 89 -19.69 7.47 -0.81
C PHE A 89 -19.26 6.31 0.09
N GLU A 90 -20.07 6.06 1.12
CA GLU A 90 -19.76 5.20 2.27
C GLU A 90 -20.16 3.73 2.05
N GLY A 91 -19.87 3.15 0.88
CA GLY A 91 -20.08 1.70 0.66
C GLY A 91 -19.11 0.85 1.49
N ASP A 92 -18.44 -0.11 0.87
CA ASP A 92 -17.39 -0.92 1.53
C ASP A 92 -16.07 -0.14 1.77
N GLN A 93 -16.09 1.20 1.64
CA GLN A 93 -14.93 2.09 1.76
C GLN A 93 -14.95 2.83 3.09
N PRO A 94 -13.77 3.20 3.64
CA PRO A 94 -13.69 3.97 4.86
C PRO A 94 -14.46 5.30 4.80
N VAL A 95 -15.14 5.66 5.89
CA VAL A 95 -15.80 6.97 6.03
C VAL A 95 -14.76 8.06 6.24
N VAL A 96 -14.55 8.89 5.22
CA VAL A 96 -13.66 10.05 5.30
C VAL A 96 -14.41 11.25 5.88
N LYS A 97 -14.18 11.53 7.16
CA LYS A 97 -14.79 12.69 7.85
C LYS A 97 -14.40 14.00 7.14
N GLY A 98 -15.35 14.94 7.03
CA GLY A 98 -15.13 16.23 6.36
C GLY A 98 -13.94 17.04 6.88
N ARG A 99 -13.59 16.93 8.18
CA ARG A 99 -12.38 17.54 8.75
C ARG A 99 -11.10 17.02 8.07
N VAL A 100 -11.04 15.74 7.73
CA VAL A 100 -9.90 15.11 7.05
C VAL A 100 -9.82 15.57 5.61
N SER A 101 -10.95 15.62 4.90
CA SER A 101 -11.03 16.20 3.55
C SER A 101 -10.53 17.64 3.52
N GLN A 102 -10.88 18.45 4.51
CA GLN A 102 -10.38 19.83 4.62
C GLN A 102 -8.89 19.93 4.91
N MET A 103 -8.32 19.02 5.71
CA MET A 103 -6.86 19.00 5.94
C MET A 103 -6.11 18.64 4.66
N ILE A 104 -6.56 17.60 3.95
CA ILE A 104 -5.98 17.22 2.65
C ILE A 104 -6.07 18.38 1.66
N ARG A 105 -7.21 19.07 1.61
CA ARG A 105 -7.40 20.26 0.77
C ARG A 105 -6.39 21.35 1.12
N LYS A 106 -6.18 21.66 2.40
CA LYS A 106 -5.22 22.68 2.83
C LYS A 106 -3.78 22.32 2.46
N ASP A 107 -3.39 21.06 2.64
CA ASP A 107 -2.06 20.59 2.24
C ASP A 107 -1.88 20.67 0.70
N TYR A 108 -2.93 20.31 -0.04
CA TYR A 108 -2.98 20.41 -1.50
C TYR A 108 -2.87 21.87 -1.97
N GLU A 109 -3.67 22.79 -1.43
CA GLU A 109 -3.68 24.21 -1.82
C GLU A 109 -2.43 24.96 -1.33
N GLY A 110 -1.87 24.58 -0.18
CA GLY A 110 -0.76 25.28 0.47
C GLY A 110 0.63 24.98 -0.09
N GLY A 111 0.81 23.85 -0.79
CA GLY A 111 2.13 23.48 -1.32
C GLY A 111 2.12 22.43 -2.44
N LEU A 112 0.93 22.10 -2.98
CA LEU A 112 0.72 21.07 -4.00
C LEU A 112 1.37 19.73 -3.63
N THR A 113 1.64 19.46 -2.36
CA THR A 113 2.30 18.23 -1.91
C THR A 113 1.56 17.70 -0.71
N VAL A 114 1.08 16.46 -0.83
CA VAL A 114 0.35 15.77 0.24
C VAL A 114 1.07 14.48 0.60
N ARG A 115 1.14 14.18 1.90
CA ARG A 115 1.74 12.96 2.44
C ARG A 115 0.66 11.93 2.69
N PHE A 116 0.79 10.79 2.03
CA PHE A 116 -0.05 9.63 2.27
C PHE A 116 0.78 8.48 2.83
N ASN A 117 0.13 7.49 3.43
CA ASN A 117 0.74 6.23 3.81
C ASN A 117 0.01 5.07 3.14
N MET A 118 0.71 3.97 2.92
CA MET A 118 0.15 2.71 2.47
C MET A 118 0.46 1.62 3.49
N GLN A 119 -0.54 0.82 3.81
CA GLN A 119 -0.42 -0.37 4.62
C GLN A 119 -0.98 -1.56 3.85
N ILE A 120 -0.32 -2.72 3.92
CA ILE A 120 -0.78 -3.97 3.30
C ILE A 120 -0.87 -5.02 4.40
N MET A 121 -2.06 -5.53 4.66
CA MET A 121 -2.30 -6.64 5.59
C MET A 121 -2.26 -7.95 4.80
N VAL A 122 -1.34 -8.84 5.17
CA VAL A 122 -1.11 -10.09 4.45
C VAL A 122 -1.24 -11.26 5.40
N TRP A 123 -2.07 -12.23 5.03
CA TRP A 123 -2.08 -13.56 5.62
C TRP A 123 -1.36 -14.49 4.66
N ALA A 124 -0.27 -15.09 5.12
CA ALA A 124 0.56 -15.93 4.27
C ALA A 124 0.86 -17.29 4.88
N THR A 125 1.23 -18.22 4.03
CA THR A 125 1.79 -19.52 4.41
C THR A 125 3.14 -19.69 3.76
N TYR A 126 4.17 -19.88 4.57
CA TYR A 126 5.48 -20.29 4.12
C TYR A 126 5.47 -21.81 4.01
N LYS A 127 5.85 -22.35 2.87
CA LYS A 127 6.05 -23.80 2.71
C LYS A 127 7.50 -24.08 2.35
N ASN A 128 8.14 -24.88 3.20
CA ASN A 128 9.44 -25.47 2.92
C ASN A 128 9.21 -26.96 2.67
N GLY A 129 9.66 -27.47 1.52
CA GLY A 129 9.38 -28.84 1.08
C GLY A 129 9.74 -29.92 2.11
N TRP A 130 10.76 -29.69 2.95
CA TRP A 130 11.21 -30.67 3.95
C TRP A 130 10.84 -30.34 5.40
N TRP A 131 10.42 -29.10 5.69
CA TRP A 131 10.29 -28.60 7.08
C TRP A 131 8.86 -28.16 7.44
N GLY A 132 7.88 -28.54 6.61
CA GLY A 132 6.47 -28.25 6.86
C GLY A 132 6.03 -26.86 6.45
N THR A 133 4.94 -26.39 7.06
CA THR A 133 4.29 -25.13 6.71
C THR A 133 4.18 -24.21 7.92
N GLN A 134 4.52 -22.94 7.76
CA GLN A 134 4.33 -21.91 8.79
C GLN A 134 3.30 -20.89 8.32
N ARG A 135 2.29 -20.61 9.14
CA ARG A 135 1.36 -19.50 8.91
C ARG A 135 1.92 -18.24 9.53
N VAL A 136 1.79 -17.13 8.81
CA VAL A 136 2.25 -15.82 9.28
C VAL A 136 1.25 -14.75 8.91
N MET A 137 1.28 -13.67 9.66
CA MET A 137 0.70 -12.39 9.28
C MET A 137 1.84 -11.39 9.02
N MET A 138 1.74 -10.63 7.95
CA MET A 138 2.69 -9.56 7.63
C MET A 138 1.94 -8.25 7.44
N ASN A 139 2.61 -7.15 7.78
CA ASN A 139 2.02 -5.82 7.67
C ASN A 139 2.91 -4.81 6.91
N PRO A 140 3.27 -5.06 5.63
CA PRO A 140 4.05 -4.11 4.84
C PRO A 140 3.53 -2.67 4.93
N THR A 141 4.40 -1.72 5.26
CA THR A 141 4.02 -0.32 5.45
C THR A 141 4.99 0.61 4.73
N CYS A 142 4.47 1.47 3.86
CA CYS A 142 5.20 2.52 3.15
C CYS A 142 4.71 3.87 3.68
N ASN A 143 5.55 4.56 4.45
CA ASN A 143 5.20 5.81 5.13
C ASN A 143 5.76 7.03 4.39
N ASP A 144 5.15 8.20 4.61
CA ASP A 144 5.59 9.48 4.03
C ASP A 144 5.70 9.45 2.50
N MET A 145 4.70 8.85 1.83
CA MET A 145 4.58 8.89 0.39
C MET A 145 4.21 10.31 -0.04
N ARG A 146 5.23 11.14 -0.29
CA ARG A 146 5.08 12.53 -0.73
C ARG A 146 4.62 12.58 -2.18
N VAL A 147 3.34 12.91 -2.39
CA VAL A 147 2.74 13.07 -3.71
C VAL A 147 2.69 14.55 -4.06
N ARG A 148 3.40 14.94 -5.12
CA ARG A 148 3.30 16.28 -5.70
C ARG A 148 2.24 16.30 -6.78
N PHE A 149 1.36 17.27 -6.69
CA PHE A 149 0.28 17.51 -7.62
C PHE A 149 0.63 18.58 -8.65
N LEU A 150 0.04 18.43 -9.83
CA LEU A 150 0.16 19.41 -10.88
C LEU A 150 -0.65 20.67 -10.54
N PRO A 151 -0.12 21.86 -10.85
CA PRO A 151 -0.87 23.11 -10.74
C PRO A 151 -2.04 23.13 -11.72
N GLY A 152 -3.04 23.98 -11.47
CA GLY A 152 -4.21 24.14 -12.35
C GLY A 152 -5.44 23.29 -11.96
N GLY A 153 -5.43 22.64 -10.80
CA GLY A 153 -6.66 22.08 -10.20
C GLY A 153 -7.16 20.77 -10.80
N ILE A 154 -6.40 20.12 -11.68
CA ILE A 154 -6.82 18.88 -12.36
C ILE A 154 -6.73 17.65 -11.43
N GLY A 155 -6.17 17.81 -10.22
CA GLY A 155 -6.13 16.75 -9.20
C GLY A 155 -5.25 15.54 -9.57
N PHE A 156 -4.27 15.73 -10.45
CA PHE A 156 -3.26 14.73 -10.79
C PHE A 156 -2.00 14.94 -9.96
N GLY A 157 -1.47 13.86 -9.41
CA GLY A 157 -0.24 13.88 -8.64
C GLY A 157 0.59 12.62 -8.82
N ARG A 158 1.89 12.74 -8.55
CA ARG A 158 2.85 11.65 -8.61
C ARG A 158 3.72 11.70 -7.37
N TRP A 159 4.08 10.52 -6.86
CA TRP A 159 5.08 10.39 -5.82
C TRP A 159 6.46 10.91 -6.28
N LEU A 160 7.17 11.56 -5.35
CA LEU A 160 8.43 12.26 -5.61
C LEU A 160 9.70 11.42 -5.51
N GLY A 161 9.61 10.12 -5.27
CA GLY A 161 10.80 9.29 -5.14
C GLY A 161 11.58 9.13 -6.45
N GLU A 162 12.90 9.15 -6.32
CA GLU A 162 13.84 8.90 -7.41
C GLU A 162 14.19 7.42 -7.53
N ASN A 163 14.20 6.70 -6.41
CA ASN A 163 14.40 5.25 -6.30
C ASN A 163 13.18 4.61 -5.62
N PRO A 164 12.91 3.32 -5.83
CA PRO A 164 11.85 2.60 -5.11
C PRO A 164 11.95 2.81 -3.59
N MET A 165 10.80 2.98 -2.94
CA MET A 165 10.73 3.12 -1.49
C MET A 165 10.65 1.75 -0.86
N THR A 166 11.69 1.35 -0.13
CA THR A 166 11.64 0.14 0.70
C THR A 166 10.64 0.33 1.84
N CYS A 167 9.65 -0.57 1.92
CA CYS A 167 8.61 -0.56 2.92
C CYS A 167 9.01 -1.46 4.10
N SER A 168 8.61 -1.11 5.32
CA SER A 168 8.84 -1.97 6.47
C SER A 168 7.93 -3.18 6.41
N VAL A 169 8.40 -4.37 6.79
CA VAL A 169 7.59 -5.60 6.77
C VAL A 169 7.64 -6.29 8.13
N PRO A 170 6.88 -5.81 9.13
CA PRO A 170 6.64 -6.56 10.35
C PRO A 170 6.03 -7.92 10.02
N LEU A 171 6.58 -8.98 10.61
CA LEU A 171 6.14 -10.35 10.43
C LEU A 171 5.85 -10.97 11.79
N LEU A 172 4.66 -11.56 11.92
CA LEU A 172 4.21 -12.30 13.09
C LEU A 172 3.93 -13.75 12.70
N ILE A 173 4.49 -14.68 13.45
CA ILE A 173 4.21 -16.11 13.30
C ILE A 173 2.89 -16.42 14.03
N LEU A 174 2.01 -17.17 13.37
CA LEU A 174 0.70 -17.60 13.89
C LEU A 174 0.72 -19.06 14.35
#